data_AF-A0A4R0QXF1-F1
#
_entry.id   AF-A0A4R0QXF1-F1
#
_cell.length_a   1.000
_cell.length_b   1.000
_cell.length_c   1.000
_cell.angle_alpha   90.00
_cell.angle_beta   90.00
_cell.angle_gamma   90.00
#
_symmetry.space_group_name_H-M   'P 1'
#
loop_
_entity.id
_entity.type
_entity.pdbx_description
1 polymer ?
#
loop_
_entity_poly.entity_id
_entity_poly.type
_entity_poly.pdbx_seq_one_letter_code
_entity_poly.pdbx_strand_id
1 'polypeptide(L)'
;MQLLFESLFNGVAIGSVLLVAALGLAIVFGLMGVINLAHGELIMLGAYTTYVVQLIFKLPALQPIYDTYVLVAIPLAFITSGVVGILLERTVIRRLYGNPLETLLATWGVSLILQQFVRSVPLAQAAGVVLALVLGFSLPLLLPRLLLQGPRARWMRAASWGVAALVGVVFANGLASQVSRIARATSRNVDVTAPKWMRGGLEFADLTFPVPRLVIIVITVVAVVGVTWFLNRSVWGMRIRAVTQNREMSDCLGIPTDTVDVLTFGIGSGLAGVAGVAVSLLGSVGPNVGTSYIVGCFMVVVLGGVGNLLGTVIASFSIGLLTDLIGAGRLLSIWPGMPAPLEGAVKFFATTSMAQVMVFALIVVFLQFRPAGLFPQKGRMVEA
;
A
#
# COMPACT_ATOMS: atom_id res chain seq x y z
N MET A 1 22.40 -27.40 -3.66
CA MET A 1 21.02 -27.35 -4.21
C MET A 1 20.01 -26.79 -3.23
N GLN A 2 19.95 -27.26 -1.97
CA GLN A 2 19.02 -26.74 -0.94
C GLN A 2 19.11 -25.21 -0.74
N LEU A 3 20.32 -24.66 -0.59
CA LEU A 3 20.54 -23.22 -0.46
C LEU A 3 20.00 -22.40 -1.65
N LEU A 4 20.09 -22.94 -2.87
CA LEU A 4 19.56 -22.27 -4.07
C LEU A 4 18.02 -22.25 -4.04
N PHE A 5 17.39 -23.36 -3.66
CA PHE A 5 15.93 -23.42 -3.53
C PHE A 5 15.40 -22.49 -2.45
N GLU A 6 16.05 -22.43 -1.29
CA GLU A 6 15.69 -21.45 -0.26
C GLU A 6 15.84 -20.01 -0.75
N SER A 7 16.87 -19.74 -1.57
CA SER A 7 17.14 -18.38 -2.08
C SER A 7 16.07 -17.95 -3.06
N LEU A 8 15.70 -18.86 -3.96
CA LEU A 8 14.59 -18.65 -4.88
C LEU A 8 13.31 -18.39 -4.10
N PHE A 9 13.01 -19.19 -3.08
CA PHE A 9 11.82 -19.00 -2.27
C PHE A 9 11.81 -17.66 -1.52
N ASN A 10 12.91 -17.32 -0.86
CA ASN A 10 13.02 -16.07 -0.09
C ASN A 10 12.99 -14.84 -1.00
N GLY A 11 13.71 -14.87 -2.11
CA GLY A 11 13.69 -13.80 -3.09
C GLY A 11 12.33 -13.64 -3.77
N VAL A 12 11.61 -14.74 -4.03
CA VAL A 12 10.21 -14.70 -4.51
C VAL A 12 9.31 -14.08 -3.44
N ALA A 13 9.45 -14.45 -2.16
CA ALA A 13 8.65 -13.87 -1.08
C ALA A 13 8.90 -12.35 -0.92
N ILE A 14 10.16 -11.91 -0.92
CA ILE A 14 10.52 -10.47 -0.88
C ILE A 14 9.97 -9.76 -2.13
N GLY A 15 10.14 -10.37 -3.30
CA GLY A 15 9.61 -9.87 -4.56
C GLY A 15 8.10 -9.74 -4.55
N SER A 16 7.38 -10.69 -3.95
CA SER A 16 5.92 -10.65 -3.81
C SER A 16 5.43 -9.51 -2.93
N VAL A 17 6.13 -9.19 -1.84
CA VAL A 17 5.82 -8.00 -1.01
C VAL A 17 5.99 -6.73 -1.81
N LEU A 18 7.14 -6.59 -2.48
CA LEU A 18 7.45 -5.43 -3.32
C LEU A 18 6.46 -5.32 -4.48
N LEU A 19 6.03 -6.43 -5.06
CA LEU A 19 5.08 -6.47 -6.16
C LEU A 19 3.72 -5.90 -5.75
N VAL A 20 3.13 -6.34 -4.63
CA VAL A 20 1.81 -5.81 -4.19
C VAL A 20 1.91 -4.32 -3.87
N ALA A 21 2.99 -3.91 -3.22
CA ALA A 21 3.24 -2.52 -2.89
C ALA A 21 3.44 -1.65 -4.14
N ALA A 22 4.20 -2.14 -5.12
CA ALA A 22 4.52 -1.46 -6.37
C ALA A 22 3.36 -1.48 -7.38
N LEU A 23 2.48 -2.49 -7.38
CA LEU A 23 1.33 -2.57 -8.29
C LEU A 23 0.43 -1.33 -8.19
N GLY A 24 0.12 -0.92 -6.96
CA GLY A 24 -0.67 0.29 -6.73
C GLY A 24 0.00 1.54 -7.27
N LEU A 25 1.32 1.66 -7.05
CA LEU A 25 2.13 2.77 -7.54
C LEU A 25 2.27 2.76 -9.07
N ALA A 26 2.45 1.58 -9.68
CA ALA A 26 2.59 1.39 -11.12
C ALA A 26 1.33 1.83 -11.88
N ILE A 27 0.16 1.56 -11.30
CA ILE A 27 -1.13 1.98 -11.87
C ILE A 27 -1.27 3.50 -11.79
N VAL A 28 -1.08 4.09 -10.61
CA VAL A 28 -1.25 5.55 -10.44
C VAL A 28 -0.24 6.33 -11.29
N PHE A 29 1.04 5.95 -11.20
CA PHE A 29 2.10 6.62 -11.96
C PHE A 29 1.97 6.38 -13.45
N GLY A 30 1.63 5.15 -13.85
CA GLY A 30 1.48 4.74 -15.24
C GLY A 30 0.37 5.45 -16.00
N LEU A 31 -0.67 5.89 -15.30
CA LEU A 31 -1.85 6.48 -15.92
C LEU A 31 -1.87 8.01 -15.83
N MET A 32 -1.37 8.56 -14.71
CA MET A 32 -1.41 10.01 -14.46
C MET A 32 -0.07 10.70 -14.68
N GLY A 33 1.04 9.97 -14.75
CA GLY A 33 2.39 10.56 -14.77
C GLY A 33 2.76 11.29 -13.47
N VAL A 34 2.02 11.06 -12.38
CA VAL A 34 2.19 11.75 -11.11
C VAL A 34 2.96 10.88 -10.11
N ILE A 35 4.08 11.41 -9.63
CA ILE A 35 4.89 10.76 -8.61
C ILE A 35 4.27 11.02 -7.22
N ASN A 36 3.82 9.96 -6.54
CA ASN A 36 3.21 10.05 -5.22
C ASN A 36 4.15 9.56 -4.11
N LEU A 37 4.80 10.48 -3.39
CA LEU A 37 5.63 10.14 -2.23
C LEU A 37 4.81 9.76 -0.98
N ALA A 38 3.52 10.08 -0.93
CA ALA A 38 2.64 9.64 0.15
C ALA A 38 2.23 8.16 0.02
N HIS A 39 2.59 7.48 -1.06
CA HIS A 39 2.23 6.07 -1.29
C HIS A 39 2.70 5.14 -0.17
N GLY A 40 3.89 5.40 0.40
CA GLY A 40 4.38 4.67 1.58
C GLY A 40 3.44 4.79 2.78
N GLU A 41 2.84 5.96 3.00
CA GLU A 41 1.89 6.14 4.10
C GLU A 41 0.59 5.38 3.90
N LEU A 42 0.19 5.15 2.66
CA LEU A 42 -0.99 4.33 2.35
C LEU A 42 -0.73 2.85 2.71
N ILE A 43 0.51 2.38 2.55
CA ILE A 43 0.97 1.07 3.05
C ILE A 43 0.94 1.05 4.57
N MET A 44 1.45 2.10 5.22
CA MET A 44 1.41 2.24 6.68
C MET A 44 -0.05 2.16 7.19
N LEU A 45 -0.99 2.90 6.60
CA LEU A 45 -2.40 2.87 7.01
C LEU A 45 -3.02 1.48 6.86
N GLY A 46 -2.66 0.71 5.83
CA GLY A 46 -3.08 -0.68 5.69
C GLY A 46 -2.52 -1.60 6.78
N ALA A 47 -1.26 -1.42 7.15
CA ALA A 47 -0.63 -2.15 8.24
C ALA A 47 -1.29 -1.84 9.60
N TYR A 48 -1.57 -0.57 9.89
CA TYR A 48 -2.33 -0.17 11.07
C TYR A 48 -3.76 -0.67 11.05
N THR A 49 -4.41 -0.70 9.88
CA THR A 49 -5.74 -1.29 9.75
C THR A 49 -5.74 -2.75 10.18
N THR A 50 -4.72 -3.52 9.79
CA THR A 50 -4.54 -4.91 10.21
C THR A 50 -4.37 -5.03 11.73
N TYR A 51 -3.57 -4.15 12.33
CA TYR A 51 -3.40 -4.10 13.78
C TYR A 51 -4.72 -3.81 14.51
N VAL A 52 -5.52 -2.85 14.02
CA VAL A 52 -6.82 -2.52 14.60
C VAL A 52 -7.80 -3.67 14.49
N VAL A 53 -7.88 -4.30 13.31
CA VAL A 53 -8.73 -5.49 13.10
C VAL A 53 -8.31 -6.60 14.06
N GLN A 54 -7.01 -6.85 14.21
CA GLN A 54 -6.52 -7.82 15.19
C GLN A 54 -6.98 -7.48 16.62
N LEU A 55 -6.91 -6.22 17.04
CA LEU A 55 -7.37 -5.81 18.38
C LEU A 55 -8.87 -6.07 18.59
N ILE A 56 -9.69 -5.78 17.57
CA ILE A 56 -11.13 -6.03 17.61
C ILE A 56 -11.40 -7.54 17.79
N PHE A 57 -10.69 -8.39 17.07
CA PHE A 57 -10.83 -9.84 17.17
C PHE A 57 -10.26 -10.43 18.48
N LYS A 58 -9.43 -9.69 19.23
CA LYS A 58 -9.00 -10.08 20.58
C LYS A 58 -10.06 -9.83 21.66
N LEU A 59 -11.15 -9.11 21.35
CA LEU A 59 -12.24 -8.86 22.29
C LEU A 59 -12.89 -10.18 22.74
N PRO A 60 -13.37 -10.29 24.00
CA PRO A 60 -13.91 -11.53 24.55
C PRO A 60 -15.01 -12.17 23.70
N ALA A 61 -15.82 -11.35 23.00
CA ALA A 61 -16.90 -11.81 22.15
C ALA A 61 -16.46 -12.46 20.83
N LEU A 62 -15.25 -12.15 20.33
CA LEU A 62 -14.76 -12.56 19.00
C LEU A 62 -13.55 -13.50 19.05
N GLN A 63 -13.06 -13.85 20.25
CA GLN A 63 -11.99 -14.83 20.43
C GLN A 63 -12.15 -16.16 19.65
N PRO A 64 -13.35 -16.79 19.53
CA PRO A 64 -13.46 -18.03 18.76
C PRO A 64 -13.15 -17.88 17.27
N ILE A 65 -13.25 -16.67 16.72
CA ILE A 65 -13.05 -16.36 15.29
C ILE A 65 -11.74 -15.57 15.09
N TYR A 66 -10.85 -15.55 16.10
CA TYR A 66 -9.61 -14.78 16.03
C TYR A 66 -8.82 -15.11 14.76
N ASP A 67 -8.69 -16.38 14.39
CA ASP A 67 -7.87 -16.82 13.27
C ASP A 67 -8.31 -16.27 11.89
N THR A 68 -9.53 -15.77 11.77
CA THR A 68 -10.06 -15.19 10.51
C THR A 68 -9.73 -13.70 10.34
N TYR A 69 -9.08 -13.05 11.32
CA TYR A 69 -8.83 -11.60 11.30
C TYR A 69 -8.08 -11.13 10.05
N VAL A 70 -7.13 -11.92 9.52
CA VAL A 70 -6.34 -11.57 8.34
C VAL A 70 -7.22 -11.47 7.09
N LEU A 71 -8.20 -12.37 6.94
CA LEU A 71 -9.11 -12.36 5.80
C LEU A 71 -10.05 -11.15 5.82
N VAL A 72 -10.41 -10.66 7.02
CA VAL A 72 -11.19 -9.44 7.19
C VAL A 72 -10.31 -8.19 7.05
N ALA A 73 -9.04 -8.27 7.45
CA ALA A 73 -8.10 -7.16 7.34
C ALA A 73 -7.80 -6.76 5.89
N ILE A 74 -7.71 -7.72 4.96
CA ILE A 74 -7.44 -7.44 3.53
C ILE A 74 -8.47 -6.47 2.90
N PRO A 75 -9.78 -6.77 2.89
CA PRO A 75 -10.76 -5.86 2.32
C PRO A 75 -10.87 -4.55 3.11
N LEU A 76 -10.73 -4.59 4.43
CA LEU A 76 -10.81 -3.38 5.24
C LEU A 76 -9.62 -2.45 4.96
N ALA A 77 -8.41 -2.99 4.86
CA ALA A 77 -7.20 -2.23 4.51
C ALA A 77 -7.28 -1.66 3.09
N PHE A 78 -7.86 -2.40 2.14
CA PHE A 78 -8.13 -1.87 0.80
C PHE A 78 -9.08 -0.67 0.85
N ILE A 79 -10.17 -0.76 1.62
CA ILE A 79 -11.15 0.32 1.75
C ILE A 79 -10.56 1.52 2.48
N THR A 80 -9.85 1.33 3.61
CA THR A 80 -9.30 2.43 4.39
C THR A 80 -8.25 3.21 3.59
N SER A 81 -7.26 2.53 3.02
CA SER A 81 -6.25 3.19 2.19
C SER A 81 -6.85 3.73 0.89
N GLY A 82 -7.83 3.06 0.29
CA GLY A 82 -8.53 3.53 -0.90
C GLY A 82 -9.32 4.83 -0.66
N VAL A 83 -10.05 4.93 0.45
CA VAL A 83 -10.78 6.15 0.83
C VAL A 83 -9.82 7.30 1.10
N VAL A 84 -8.74 7.07 1.85
CA VAL A 84 -7.72 8.10 2.07
C VAL A 84 -7.09 8.53 0.75
N GLY A 85 -6.81 7.59 -0.15
CA GLY A 85 -6.33 7.88 -1.49
C GLY A 85 -7.27 8.78 -2.28
N ILE A 86 -8.56 8.44 -2.33
CA ILE A 86 -9.59 9.25 -3.00
C ILE A 86 -9.65 10.66 -2.41
N LEU A 87 -9.53 10.80 -1.09
CA LEU A 87 -9.51 12.11 -0.44
C LEU A 87 -8.27 12.91 -0.84
N LEU A 88 -7.08 12.29 -0.86
CA LEU A 88 -5.84 12.94 -1.27
C LEU A 88 -5.87 13.40 -2.72
N GLU A 89 -6.39 12.56 -3.62
CA GLU A 89 -6.55 12.90 -5.03
C GLU A 89 -7.47 14.12 -5.18
N ARG A 90 -8.67 14.08 -4.60
CA ARG A 90 -9.67 15.15 -4.76
C ARG A 90 -9.25 16.48 -4.15
N THR A 91 -8.48 16.45 -3.07
CA THR A 91 -8.18 17.66 -2.29
C THR A 91 -6.85 18.29 -2.63
N VAL A 92 -5.79 17.47 -2.74
CA VAL A 92 -4.41 17.95 -2.89
C VAL A 92 -3.95 17.75 -4.33
N ILE A 93 -3.94 16.51 -4.80
CA ILE A 93 -3.22 16.15 -6.03
C ILE A 93 -3.91 16.76 -7.26
N ARG A 94 -5.25 16.73 -7.31
CA ARG A 94 -6.01 17.26 -8.45
C ARG A 94 -5.74 18.75 -8.72
N ARG A 95 -5.40 19.52 -7.68
CA ARG A 95 -5.12 20.96 -7.82
C ARG A 95 -3.72 21.24 -8.34
N LEU A 96 -2.85 20.24 -8.34
CA LEU A 96 -1.42 20.36 -8.66
C LEU A 96 -1.05 19.55 -9.92
N TYR A 97 -2.06 19.03 -10.65
CA TYR A 97 -1.84 18.39 -11.93
C TYR A 97 -1.18 19.34 -12.93
N GLY A 98 -0.23 18.82 -13.69
CA GLY A 98 0.58 19.58 -14.67
C GLY A 98 1.99 19.93 -14.17
N ASN A 99 2.22 19.99 -12.86
CA ASN A 99 3.51 20.35 -12.27
C ASN A 99 4.09 19.20 -11.41
N PRO A 100 5.01 18.38 -11.95
CA PRO A 100 5.56 17.23 -11.22
C PRO A 100 6.26 17.60 -9.91
N LEU A 101 7.02 18.70 -9.89
CA LEU A 101 7.75 19.16 -8.70
C LEU A 101 6.81 19.59 -7.57
N GLU A 102 5.72 20.28 -7.89
CA GLU A 102 4.72 20.71 -6.92
C GLU A 102 4.00 19.51 -6.30
N THR A 103 3.70 18.51 -7.14
CA THR A 103 3.05 17.28 -6.65
C THR A 103 3.98 16.46 -5.75
N LEU A 104 5.28 16.42 -6.05
CA LEU A 104 6.29 15.80 -5.18
C LEU A 104 6.34 16.48 -3.81
N LEU A 105 6.43 17.81 -3.77
CA LEU A 105 6.46 18.57 -2.52
C LEU A 105 5.17 18.37 -1.71
N ALA A 106 4.02 18.42 -2.37
CA ALA A 106 2.73 18.25 -1.72
C ALA A 106 2.53 16.84 -1.17
N THR A 107 2.90 15.80 -1.92
CA THR A 107 2.78 14.41 -1.47
C THR A 107 3.79 14.08 -0.36
N TRP A 108 4.96 14.71 -0.35
CA TRP A 108 5.88 14.62 0.79
C TRP A 108 5.31 15.31 2.03
N GLY A 109 4.73 16.51 1.89
CA GLY A 109 4.06 17.22 3.00
C GLY A 109 2.89 16.42 3.57
N VAL A 110 2.07 15.82 2.71
CA VAL A 110 1.00 14.89 3.10
C VAL A 110 1.57 13.68 3.85
N SER A 111 2.70 13.12 3.40
CA SER A 111 3.36 12.01 4.10
C SER A 111 3.71 12.39 5.54
N LEU A 112 4.33 13.55 5.76
CA LEU A 112 4.65 14.04 7.10
C LEU A 112 3.40 14.22 7.97
N ILE A 113 2.32 14.79 7.40
CA ILE A 113 1.06 15.00 8.12
C ILE A 113 0.45 13.65 8.52
N LEU A 114 0.41 12.66 7.61
CA LEU A 114 -0.14 11.33 7.89
C LEU A 114 0.71 10.57 8.93
N GLN A 115 2.04 10.61 8.82
CA GLN A 115 2.92 10.02 9.82
C GLN A 115 2.68 10.64 11.19
N GLN A 116 2.61 11.98 11.25
CA GLN A 116 2.42 12.68 12.51
C GLN A 116 1.02 12.46 13.08
N PHE A 117 0.01 12.36 12.23
CA PHE A 117 -1.35 12.00 12.63
C PHE A 117 -1.39 10.64 13.31
N VAL A 118 -0.80 9.60 12.68
CA VAL A 118 -0.74 8.25 13.25
C VAL A 118 0.08 8.19 14.53
N ARG A 119 1.13 9.01 14.66
CA ARG A 119 1.94 9.11 15.88
C ARG A 119 1.23 9.83 17.03
N SER A 120 0.40 10.82 16.72
CA SER A 120 -0.16 11.74 17.73
C SER A 120 -1.58 11.40 18.15
N VAL A 121 -2.38 10.78 17.28
CA VAL A 121 -3.80 10.50 17.53
C VAL A 121 -3.98 9.09 18.10
N PRO A 122 -4.46 8.96 19.35
CA PRO A 122 -4.81 7.66 19.91
C PRO A 122 -5.94 7.00 19.12
N LEU A 123 -5.89 5.68 18.97
CA LEU A 123 -6.89 4.88 18.27
C LEU A 123 -8.33 5.09 18.80
N ALA A 124 -8.47 5.37 20.10
CA ALA A 124 -9.77 5.70 20.70
C ALA A 124 -10.37 7.01 20.11
N GLN A 125 -9.53 8.01 19.87
CA GLN A 125 -9.97 9.28 19.26
C GLN A 125 -10.25 9.10 17.77
N ALA A 126 -9.45 8.29 17.06
CA ALA A 126 -9.72 7.93 15.67
C ALA A 126 -11.08 7.21 15.52
N ALA A 127 -11.39 6.25 16.41
CA ALA A 127 -12.68 5.56 16.43
C ALA A 127 -13.86 6.51 16.69
N GLY A 128 -13.69 7.50 17.59
CA GLY A 128 -14.71 8.53 17.81
C GLY A 128 -14.92 9.45 16.61
N VAL A 129 -13.86 9.80 15.86
CA VAL A 129 -13.98 10.57 14.61
C VAL A 129 -14.72 9.76 13.55
N VAL A 130 -14.42 8.48 13.41
CA VAL A 130 -15.15 7.59 12.47
C VAL A 130 -16.62 7.51 12.87
N LEU A 131 -16.92 7.33 14.16
CA LEU A 131 -18.31 7.31 14.64
C LEU A 131 -19.02 8.65 14.36
N ALA A 132 -18.35 9.78 14.59
CA ALA A 132 -18.88 11.10 14.27
C ALA A 132 -19.17 11.26 12.78
N LEU A 133 -18.31 10.75 11.90
CA LEU A 133 -18.54 10.80 10.45
C LEU A 133 -19.69 9.89 10.03
N VAL A 134 -19.73 8.65 10.54
CA VAL A 134 -20.81 7.69 10.23
C VAL A 134 -22.16 8.24 10.67
N LEU A 135 -22.25 8.73 11.92
CA LEU A 135 -23.46 9.36 12.44
C LEU A 135 -23.77 10.67 11.72
N GLY A 136 -22.77 11.48 11.39
CA GLY A 136 -22.95 12.74 10.67
C GLY A 136 -23.55 12.56 9.27
N PHE A 137 -23.19 11.45 8.60
CA PHE A 137 -23.78 11.07 7.32
C PHE A 137 -25.11 10.33 7.45
N SER A 138 -25.29 9.46 8.46
CA SER A 138 -26.50 8.64 8.62
C SER A 138 -27.67 9.38 9.28
N LEU A 139 -27.41 10.29 10.20
CA LEU A 139 -28.44 11.00 10.98
C LEU A 139 -29.31 11.92 10.11
N PRO A 140 -28.78 12.64 9.09
CA PRO A 140 -29.60 13.39 8.13
C PRO A 140 -30.49 12.51 7.24
N LEU A 141 -30.13 11.24 7.02
CA LEU A 141 -30.92 10.28 6.23
C LEU A 141 -32.09 9.70 7.02
N LEU A 142 -31.95 9.57 8.33
CA LEU A 142 -32.96 9.05 9.25
C LEU A 142 -33.96 10.12 9.71
N LEU A 143 -33.61 11.41 9.60
CA LEU A 143 -34.48 12.52 9.98
C LEU A 143 -35.68 12.63 9.02
N PRO A 144 -36.92 12.87 9.54
CA PRO A 144 -38.11 13.04 8.71
C PRO A 144 -37.93 14.12 7.63
N ARG A 145 -38.35 13.83 6.39
CA ARG A 145 -38.23 14.80 5.26
C ARG A 145 -38.93 16.13 5.54
N LEU A 146 -39.97 16.13 6.38
CA LEU A 146 -40.67 17.32 6.89
C LEU A 146 -39.77 18.31 7.63
N LEU A 147 -38.74 17.82 8.31
CA LEU A 147 -37.76 18.62 9.04
C LEU A 147 -36.64 19.14 8.11
N LEU A 148 -36.41 18.48 6.98
CA LEU A 148 -35.37 18.79 6.01
C LEU A 148 -35.83 19.68 4.83
N GLN A 149 -37.11 20.05 4.78
CA GLN A 149 -37.66 20.95 3.77
C GLN A 149 -38.04 22.28 4.43
N GLY A 150 -37.30 23.35 4.10
CA GLY A 150 -37.51 24.71 4.60
C GLY A 150 -36.21 25.52 4.76
N PRO A 151 -36.28 26.84 5.05
CA PRO A 151 -35.10 27.71 5.23
C PRO A 151 -34.21 27.28 6.40
N ARG A 152 -34.75 26.51 7.37
CA ARG A 152 -34.03 25.97 8.53
C ARG A 152 -33.27 24.66 8.25
N ALA A 153 -33.43 24.07 7.07
CA ALA A 153 -32.80 22.78 6.71
C ALA A 153 -31.27 22.82 6.70
N ARG A 154 -30.66 23.99 6.41
CA ARG A 154 -29.21 24.18 6.50
C ARG A 154 -28.74 24.12 7.96
N TRP A 155 -29.46 24.77 8.87
CA TRP A 155 -29.16 24.77 10.31
C TRP A 155 -29.38 23.41 10.95
N MET A 156 -30.41 22.67 10.54
CA MET A 156 -30.64 21.32 11.07
C MET A 156 -29.62 20.29 10.58
N ARG A 157 -29.13 20.42 9.34
CA ARG A 157 -27.97 19.63 8.88
C ARG A 157 -26.70 19.98 9.64
N ALA A 158 -26.47 21.26 9.92
CA ALA A 158 -25.33 21.66 10.76
C ALA A 158 -25.47 21.12 12.20
N ALA A 159 -26.68 21.16 12.77
CA ALA A 159 -26.96 20.63 14.10
C ALA A 159 -26.79 19.10 14.18
N SER A 160 -27.19 18.33 13.15
CA SER A 160 -26.96 16.88 13.11
C SER A 160 -25.48 16.54 13.07
N TRP A 161 -24.66 17.32 12.35
CA TRP A 161 -23.20 17.19 12.37
C TRP A 161 -22.60 17.57 13.72
N GLY A 162 -23.12 18.60 14.39
CA GLY A 162 -22.72 19.00 15.74
C GLY A 162 -23.01 17.91 16.79
N VAL A 163 -24.20 17.31 16.74
CA VAL A 163 -24.59 16.19 17.62
C VAL A 163 -23.71 14.96 17.34
N ALA A 164 -23.48 14.63 16.07
CA ALA A 164 -22.61 13.51 15.69
C ALA A 164 -21.17 13.71 16.17
N ALA A 165 -20.62 14.92 16.05
CA ALA A 165 -19.29 15.26 16.57
C ALA A 165 -19.22 15.12 18.10
N LEU A 166 -20.22 15.63 18.83
CA LEU A 166 -20.31 15.48 20.28
C LEU A 166 -20.39 14.01 20.71
N VAL A 167 -21.24 13.21 20.07
CA VAL A 167 -21.36 11.78 20.33
C VAL A 167 -20.04 11.06 20.05
N GLY A 168 -19.36 11.39 18.96
CA GLY A 168 -18.05 10.83 18.63
C GLY A 168 -16.97 11.18 19.67
N VAL A 169 -16.93 12.42 20.15
CA VAL A 169 -15.97 12.85 21.20
C VAL A 169 -16.27 12.18 22.54
N VAL A 170 -17.53 12.10 22.95
CA VAL A 170 -17.93 11.42 24.20
C VAL A 170 -17.61 9.93 24.11
N PHE A 171 -17.92 9.29 22.98
CA PHE A 171 -17.58 7.90 22.73
C PHE A 171 -16.07 7.65 22.75
N ALA A 172 -15.27 8.51 22.08
CA ALA A 172 -13.81 8.42 22.10
C ALA A 172 -13.25 8.49 23.53
N ASN A 173 -13.74 9.42 24.35
CA ASN A 173 -13.27 9.60 25.72
C ASN A 173 -13.73 8.45 26.64
N GLY A 174 -14.95 7.93 26.46
CA GLY A 174 -15.44 6.75 27.19
C GLY A 174 -14.71 5.46 26.80
N LEU A 175 -14.37 5.31 25.52
CA LEU A 175 -13.55 4.20 25.05
C LEU A 175 -12.11 4.34 25.56
N ALA A 176 -11.57 5.55 25.60
CA ALA A 176 -10.23 5.83 26.13
C ALA A 176 -10.09 5.47 27.62
N SER A 177 -11.15 5.65 28.43
CA SER A 177 -11.12 5.30 29.85
C SER A 177 -11.19 3.78 30.12
N GLN A 178 -11.98 3.04 29.33
CA GLN A 178 -12.11 1.58 29.44
C GLN A 178 -10.97 0.80 28.75
N VAL A 179 -10.40 1.36 27.66
CA VAL A 179 -9.48 0.66 26.74
C VAL A 179 -8.02 1.15 26.88
N SER A 180 -7.71 1.93 27.93
CA SER A 180 -6.41 2.59 28.19
C SER A 180 -5.18 1.65 28.23
N ARG A 181 -5.38 0.33 28.36
CA ARG A 181 -4.30 -0.69 28.35
C ARG A 181 -4.03 -1.34 26.98
N ILE A 182 -4.90 -1.21 25.97
CA ILE A 182 -4.79 -2.01 24.73
C ILE A 182 -4.55 -1.19 23.44
N ALA A 183 -4.89 0.10 23.37
CA ALA A 183 -4.95 0.77 22.05
C ALA A 183 -4.13 2.06 21.95
N ARG A 184 -2.86 2.04 22.35
CA ARG A 184 -1.94 3.12 21.98
C ARG A 184 -1.25 2.78 20.67
N ALA A 185 -1.63 3.44 19.58
CA ALA A 185 -0.71 3.71 18.48
C ALA A 185 0.31 4.75 19.01
N THR A 186 1.15 4.34 19.96
CA THR A 186 2.27 5.17 20.41
C THR A 186 3.35 5.13 19.32
N SER A 187 4.30 6.06 19.34
CA SER A 187 5.56 6.02 18.58
C SER A 187 6.37 4.70 18.68
N ARG A 188 5.87 3.70 19.40
CA ARG A 188 6.45 2.36 19.55
C ARG A 188 5.91 1.46 18.45
N ASN A 189 6.81 0.69 17.86
CA ASN A 189 6.41 -0.37 16.94
C ASN A 189 5.52 -1.39 17.67
N VAL A 190 4.45 -1.82 17.01
CA VAL A 190 3.49 -2.78 17.53
C VAL A 190 3.42 -4.00 16.62
N ASP A 191 3.46 -5.18 17.22
CA ASP A 191 3.48 -6.42 16.46
C ASP A 191 2.08 -6.93 16.14
N VAL A 192 1.92 -7.36 14.90
CA VAL A 192 0.76 -8.12 14.45
C VAL A 192 1.06 -9.59 14.64
N THR A 193 0.32 -10.24 15.53
CA THR A 193 0.46 -11.66 15.85
C THR A 193 -0.26 -12.49 14.81
N ALA A 194 0.52 -13.16 13.95
CA ALA A 194 -0.01 -14.08 12.95
C ALA A 194 -1.01 -15.09 13.56
N PRO A 195 -2.09 -15.46 12.86
CA PRO A 195 -3.07 -16.42 13.35
C PRO A 195 -2.45 -17.82 13.47
N LYS A 196 -3.09 -18.73 14.21
CA LYS A 196 -2.48 -20.04 14.57
C LYS A 196 -2.11 -20.86 13.34
N TRP A 197 -2.93 -20.82 12.28
CA TRP A 197 -2.68 -21.49 11.00
C TRP A 197 -1.50 -20.91 10.19
N MET A 198 -1.01 -19.71 10.54
CA MET A 198 0.15 -19.08 9.89
C MET A 198 1.44 -19.16 10.71
N ARG A 199 1.40 -19.56 11.98
CA ARG A 199 2.60 -19.53 12.85
C ARG A 199 3.60 -20.68 12.61
N GLY A 200 3.26 -21.63 11.73
CA GLY A 200 4.11 -22.76 11.39
C GLY A 200 5.00 -22.55 10.16
N GLY A 201 5.90 -23.49 9.94
CA GLY A 201 6.56 -23.72 8.66
C GLY A 201 6.08 -25.05 8.09
N LEU A 202 5.88 -25.12 6.78
CA LEU A 202 5.72 -26.41 6.09
C LEU A 202 7.12 -27.00 5.91
N GLU A 203 7.38 -28.15 6.53
CA GLU A 203 8.61 -28.91 6.34
C GLU A 203 8.43 -29.79 5.10
N PHE A 204 9.15 -29.45 4.03
CA PHE A 204 9.17 -30.25 2.81
C PHE A 204 10.64 -30.53 2.46
N ALA A 205 11.03 -31.80 2.48
CA ALA A 205 12.37 -32.27 2.10
C ALA A 205 13.53 -31.51 2.78
N ASP A 206 13.53 -31.47 4.12
CA ASP A 206 14.49 -30.76 4.99
C ASP A 206 14.55 -29.23 4.82
N LEU A 207 13.63 -28.63 4.07
CA LEU A 207 13.46 -27.18 3.94
C LEU A 207 12.24 -26.72 4.74
N THR A 208 12.44 -25.72 5.59
CA THR A 208 11.35 -25.08 6.35
C THR A 208 10.82 -23.89 5.53
N PHE A 209 9.57 -23.99 5.06
CA PHE A 209 8.90 -22.89 4.36
C PHE A 209 7.97 -22.15 5.31
N PRO A 210 8.29 -20.90 5.74
CA PRO A 210 7.41 -20.15 6.62
C PRO A 210 6.05 -19.89 5.96
N VAL A 211 4.97 -20.34 6.59
CA VAL A 211 3.60 -20.15 6.09
C VAL A 211 3.25 -18.66 5.87
N PRO A 212 3.73 -17.67 6.66
CA PRO A 212 3.44 -16.27 6.40
C PRO A 212 3.91 -15.80 5.03
N ARG A 213 5.05 -16.31 4.53
CA ARG A 213 5.59 -15.97 3.21
C ARG A 213 4.74 -16.55 2.09
N LEU A 214 4.23 -17.78 2.26
CA LEU A 214 3.31 -18.40 1.31
C LEU A 214 1.99 -17.62 1.20
N VAL A 215 1.43 -17.19 2.33
CA VAL A 215 0.20 -16.38 2.34
C VAL A 215 0.40 -15.07 1.60
N ILE A 216 1.56 -14.41 1.77
CA ILE A 216 1.88 -13.19 1.03
C ILE A 216 1.92 -13.47 -0.48
N ILE A 217 2.59 -14.54 -0.92
CA ILE A 217 2.61 -14.93 -2.33
C ILE A 217 1.19 -15.14 -2.86
N VAL A 218 0.31 -15.80 -2.10
CA VAL A 218 -1.10 -15.97 -2.48
C VAL A 218 -1.83 -14.63 -2.59
N ILE A 219 -1.68 -13.74 -1.61
CA ILE A 219 -2.26 -12.38 -1.65
C ILE A 219 -1.75 -11.63 -2.90
N THR A 220 -0.47 -11.74 -3.22
CA THR A 220 0.12 -11.11 -4.40
C THR A 220 -0.46 -11.64 -5.69
N VAL A 221 -0.55 -12.96 -5.83
CA VAL A 221 -1.14 -13.59 -7.02
C VAL A 221 -2.60 -13.16 -7.18
N VAL A 222 -3.38 -13.17 -6.10
CA VAL A 222 -4.78 -12.69 -6.10
C VAL A 222 -4.85 -11.21 -6.49
N ALA A 223 -3.97 -10.36 -5.98
CA ALA A 223 -3.92 -8.94 -6.35
C ALA A 223 -3.57 -8.74 -7.83
N VAL A 224 -2.55 -9.43 -8.35
CA VAL A 224 -2.17 -9.37 -9.78
C VAL A 224 -3.31 -9.83 -10.67
N VAL A 225 -3.91 -10.99 -10.37
CA VAL A 225 -5.05 -11.53 -11.14
C VAL A 225 -6.25 -10.61 -11.05
N GLY A 226 -6.57 -10.10 -9.86
CA GLY A 226 -7.68 -9.17 -9.65
C GLY A 226 -7.51 -7.87 -10.43
N VAL A 227 -6.31 -7.27 -10.40
CA VAL A 227 -5.99 -6.04 -11.13
C VAL A 227 -6.00 -6.26 -12.64
N THR A 228 -5.35 -7.33 -13.12
CA THR A 228 -5.31 -7.62 -14.57
C THR A 228 -6.69 -7.94 -15.11
N TRP A 229 -7.50 -8.68 -14.36
CA TRP A 229 -8.90 -8.93 -14.71
C TRP A 229 -9.71 -7.64 -14.70
N PHE A 230 -9.60 -6.82 -13.65
CA PHE A 230 -10.30 -5.54 -13.55
C PHE A 230 -9.94 -4.61 -14.71
N LEU A 231 -8.66 -4.42 -15.01
CA LEU A 231 -8.23 -3.53 -16.07
C LEU A 231 -8.64 -4.10 -17.43
N ASN A 232 -8.40 -5.38 -17.73
CA ASN A 232 -8.62 -5.91 -19.08
C ASN A 232 -10.08 -6.25 -19.40
N ARG A 233 -10.87 -6.67 -18.42
CA ARG A 233 -12.25 -7.14 -18.65
C ARG A 233 -13.34 -6.16 -18.23
N SER A 234 -13.07 -5.22 -17.33
CA SER A 234 -14.13 -4.30 -16.86
C SER A 234 -14.33 -3.09 -17.77
N VAL A 235 -15.54 -2.53 -17.75
CA VAL A 235 -15.90 -1.28 -18.45
C VAL A 235 -15.06 -0.11 -17.92
N TRP A 236 -14.81 -0.06 -16.62
CA TRP A 236 -13.95 0.95 -16.01
C TRP A 236 -12.49 0.82 -16.47
N GLY A 237 -12.00 -0.40 -16.64
CA GLY A 237 -10.68 -0.65 -17.22
C GLY A 237 -10.55 -0.17 -18.67
N MET A 238 -11.60 -0.31 -19.48
CA MET A 238 -11.64 0.28 -20.83
C MET A 238 -11.60 1.80 -20.80
N ARG A 239 -12.37 2.44 -19.90
CA ARG A 239 -12.35 3.90 -19.71
C ARG A 239 -10.98 4.40 -19.27
N ILE A 240 -10.36 3.72 -18.31
CA ILE A 240 -9.00 4.03 -17.85
C ILE A 240 -8.03 4.04 -19.04
N ARG A 241 -8.01 2.95 -19.83
CA ARG A 241 -7.12 2.89 -21.00
C ARG A 241 -7.40 3.98 -22.05
N ALA A 242 -8.67 4.29 -22.32
CA ALA A 242 -9.03 5.36 -23.24
C ALA A 242 -8.48 6.72 -22.79
N VAL A 243 -8.68 7.06 -21.51
CA VAL A 243 -8.18 8.32 -20.92
C VAL A 243 -6.66 8.41 -20.99
N THR A 244 -5.96 7.28 -20.80
CA THR A 244 -4.48 7.27 -20.86
C THR A 244 -3.90 7.38 -22.25
N GLN A 245 -4.66 7.04 -23.29
CA GLN A 245 -4.21 7.19 -24.67
C GLN A 245 -4.42 8.62 -25.17
N ASN A 246 -5.59 9.19 -24.92
CA ASN A 246 -5.89 10.57 -25.24
C ASN A 246 -6.98 11.11 -24.31
N ARG A 247 -6.57 11.93 -23.34
CA ARG A 247 -7.45 12.52 -22.33
C ARG A 247 -8.48 13.46 -22.95
N GLU A 248 -8.02 14.39 -23.80
CA GLU A 248 -8.88 15.41 -24.42
C GLU A 248 -9.97 14.79 -25.31
N MET A 249 -9.60 13.80 -26.13
CA MET A 249 -10.57 13.08 -26.96
C MET A 249 -11.57 12.30 -26.11
N SER A 250 -11.11 11.67 -25.01
CA SER A 250 -11.99 10.93 -24.09
C SER A 250 -13.02 11.83 -23.43
N ASP A 251 -12.63 13.05 -23.05
CA ASP A 251 -13.55 14.06 -22.50
C ASP A 251 -14.61 14.50 -23.53
N CYS A 252 -14.22 14.71 -24.79
CA CYS A 252 -15.15 15.03 -25.88
C CYS A 252 -16.20 13.92 -26.13
N LEU A 253 -15.85 12.66 -25.83
CA LEU A 253 -16.75 11.50 -25.94
C LEU A 253 -17.62 11.29 -24.69
N GLY A 254 -17.54 12.18 -23.70
CA GLY A 254 -18.34 12.12 -22.48
C GLY A 254 -17.86 11.09 -21.45
N ILE A 255 -16.61 10.61 -21.55
CA ILE A 255 -15.99 9.78 -20.51
C ILE A 255 -15.59 10.71 -19.36
N PRO A 256 -16.06 10.48 -18.12
CA PRO A 256 -15.75 11.37 -17.00
C PRO A 256 -14.30 11.17 -16.52
N THR A 257 -13.32 11.84 -17.16
CA THR A 257 -11.88 11.71 -16.83
C THR A 257 -11.60 11.96 -15.36
N ASP A 258 -12.24 12.94 -14.76
CA ASP A 258 -12.15 13.23 -13.31
C ASP A 258 -12.49 12.00 -12.45
N THR A 259 -13.54 11.27 -12.80
CA THR A 259 -13.96 10.08 -12.02
C THR A 259 -13.03 8.92 -12.27
N VAL A 260 -12.50 8.81 -13.50
CA VAL A 260 -11.48 7.83 -13.86
C VAL A 260 -10.22 8.04 -13.03
N ASP A 261 -9.78 9.30 -12.86
CA ASP A 261 -8.61 9.66 -12.06
C ASP A 261 -8.82 9.29 -10.58
N VAL A 262 -9.91 9.77 -9.97
CA VAL A 262 -10.27 9.48 -8.57
C VAL A 262 -10.31 7.96 -8.32
N LEU A 263 -10.98 7.21 -9.19
CA LEU A 263 -11.15 5.77 -9.03
C LEU A 263 -9.82 5.04 -9.16
N THR A 264 -9.01 5.41 -10.14
CA THR A 264 -7.67 4.85 -10.36
C THR A 264 -6.79 5.08 -9.13
N PHE A 265 -6.79 6.29 -8.61
CA PHE A 265 -6.02 6.63 -7.40
C PHE A 265 -6.52 5.86 -6.18
N GLY A 266 -7.84 5.72 -6.02
CA GLY A 266 -8.46 4.92 -4.98
C GLY A 266 -8.08 3.44 -5.05
N ILE A 267 -8.09 2.83 -6.24
CA ILE A 267 -7.68 1.43 -6.44
C ILE A 267 -6.20 1.24 -6.15
N GLY A 268 -5.33 2.14 -6.66
CA GLY A 268 -3.89 2.08 -6.40
C GLY A 268 -3.56 2.23 -4.92
N SER A 269 -4.25 3.13 -4.22
CA SER A 269 -4.12 3.34 -2.78
C SER A 269 -4.66 2.14 -1.98
N GLY A 270 -5.77 1.54 -2.42
CA GLY A 270 -6.31 0.33 -1.81
C GLY A 270 -5.36 -0.86 -1.92
N LEU A 271 -4.70 -1.05 -3.07
CA LEU A 271 -3.67 -2.07 -3.25
C LEU A 271 -2.46 -1.82 -2.35
N ALA A 272 -2.08 -0.56 -2.12
CA ALA A 272 -1.07 -0.20 -1.13
C ALA A 272 -1.49 -0.63 0.29
N GLY A 273 -2.77 -0.46 0.63
CA GLY A 273 -3.35 -0.96 1.88
C GLY A 273 -3.22 -2.48 2.03
N VAL A 274 -3.50 -3.24 0.96
CA VAL A 274 -3.31 -4.70 0.92
C VAL A 274 -1.83 -5.07 1.10
N ALA A 275 -0.91 -4.32 0.50
CA ALA A 275 0.52 -4.49 0.75
C ALA A 275 0.88 -4.26 2.23
N GLY A 276 0.23 -3.29 2.89
CA GLY A 276 0.37 -3.04 4.33
C GLY A 276 0.00 -4.25 5.18
N VAL A 277 -1.05 -4.99 4.80
CA VAL A 277 -1.41 -6.26 5.46
C VAL A 277 -0.27 -7.26 5.33
N ALA A 278 0.28 -7.45 4.12
CA ALA A 278 1.40 -8.36 3.88
C ALA A 278 2.65 -7.98 4.68
N VAL A 279 2.99 -6.69 4.72
CA VAL A 279 4.14 -6.17 5.49
C VAL A 279 3.96 -6.38 6.99
N SER A 280 2.75 -6.15 7.52
CA SER A 280 2.46 -6.33 8.94
C SER A 280 2.62 -7.79 9.42
N LEU A 281 2.51 -8.76 8.52
CA LEU A 281 2.69 -10.18 8.84
C LEU A 281 4.17 -10.59 8.89
N LEU A 282 5.08 -9.76 8.38
CA LEU A 282 6.52 -10.03 8.37
C LEU A 282 7.27 -9.39 9.52
N GLY A 283 6.72 -8.32 10.12
CA GLY A 283 7.40 -7.60 11.17
C GLY A 283 6.51 -6.58 11.87
N SER A 284 7.14 -5.83 12.76
CA SER A 284 6.46 -4.85 13.59
C SER A 284 5.91 -3.68 12.77
N VAL A 285 4.69 -3.25 13.06
CA VAL A 285 4.06 -2.09 12.44
C VAL A 285 4.45 -0.83 13.20
N GLY A 286 4.94 0.17 12.49
CA GLY A 286 5.30 1.47 13.06
C GLY A 286 5.08 2.61 12.06
N PRO A 287 5.16 3.87 12.52
CA PRO A 287 4.92 5.03 11.66
C PRO A 287 5.87 5.17 10.47
N ASN A 288 7.03 4.50 10.52
CA ASN A 288 8.07 4.58 9.49
C ASN A 288 8.08 3.37 8.56
N VAL A 289 7.11 2.45 8.72
CA VAL A 289 7.06 1.25 7.87
C VAL A 289 6.89 1.66 6.41
N GLY A 290 6.05 2.66 6.12
CA GLY A 290 5.83 3.17 4.77
C GLY A 290 7.10 3.64 4.05
N THR A 291 7.93 4.42 4.73
CA THR A 291 9.14 5.00 4.15
C THR A 291 10.22 3.94 3.86
N SER A 292 10.19 2.82 4.57
CA SER A 292 11.14 1.72 4.36
C SER A 292 10.87 0.94 3.07
N TYR A 293 9.61 0.92 2.59
CA TYR A 293 9.22 0.18 1.38
C TYR A 293 9.06 1.07 0.14
N ILE A 294 8.87 2.38 0.30
CA ILE A 294 8.57 3.28 -0.83
C ILE A 294 9.68 3.31 -1.88
N VAL A 295 10.95 3.34 -1.45
CA VAL A 295 12.12 3.33 -2.36
C VAL A 295 12.13 2.04 -3.17
N GLY A 296 11.87 0.90 -2.54
CA GLY A 296 11.73 -0.40 -3.20
C GLY A 296 10.61 -0.41 -4.25
N CYS A 297 9.46 0.19 -3.94
CA CYS A 297 8.34 0.29 -4.88
C CYS A 297 8.69 1.13 -6.10
N PHE A 298 9.32 2.30 -5.92
CA PHE A 298 9.76 3.14 -7.03
C PHE A 298 10.77 2.41 -7.91
N MET A 299 11.74 1.75 -7.29
CA MET A 299 12.74 0.97 -8.01
C MET A 299 12.11 -0.13 -8.88
N VAL A 300 11.07 -0.82 -8.38
CA VAL A 300 10.30 -1.80 -9.16
C VAL A 300 9.55 -1.16 -10.33
N VAL A 301 8.88 -0.04 -10.11
CA VAL A 301 8.10 0.64 -11.16
C VAL A 301 9.00 1.20 -12.26
N VAL A 302 10.11 1.84 -11.89
CA VAL A 302 11.05 2.43 -12.84
C VAL A 302 11.80 1.33 -13.61
N LEU A 303 12.27 0.28 -12.93
CA LEU A 303 12.91 -0.85 -13.61
C LEU A 303 11.92 -1.58 -14.53
N GLY A 304 10.68 -1.79 -14.08
CA GLY A 304 9.64 -2.48 -14.87
C GLY A 304 9.19 -1.72 -16.10
N GLY A 305 9.26 -0.40 -16.08
CA GLY A 305 8.68 0.48 -17.08
C GLY A 305 7.33 1.02 -16.59
N VAL A 306 7.19 2.35 -16.67
CA VAL A 306 6.04 3.10 -16.16
C VAL A 306 4.75 2.61 -16.81
N GLY A 307 3.77 2.20 -16.00
CA GLY A 307 2.46 1.75 -16.47
C GLY A 307 2.45 0.39 -17.18
N ASN A 308 3.50 -0.42 -17.10
CA ASN A 308 3.50 -1.80 -17.58
C ASN A 308 3.43 -2.80 -16.42
N LEU A 309 2.27 -3.44 -16.25
CA LEU A 309 2.05 -4.41 -15.17
C LEU A 309 2.98 -5.62 -15.28
N LEU A 310 3.20 -6.15 -16.50
CA LEU A 310 4.10 -7.30 -16.71
C LEU A 310 5.55 -6.94 -16.37
N GLY A 311 5.98 -5.75 -16.76
CA GLY A 311 7.29 -5.24 -16.39
C GLY A 311 7.46 -5.10 -14.89
N THR A 312 6.44 -4.59 -14.19
CA THR A 312 6.41 -4.48 -12.71
C THR A 312 6.56 -5.86 -12.05
N VAL A 313 5.87 -6.89 -12.57
CA VAL A 313 5.98 -8.28 -12.08
C VAL A 313 7.42 -8.81 -12.22
N ILE A 314 8.00 -8.72 -13.41
CA ILE A 314 9.36 -9.23 -13.66
C ILE A 314 10.39 -8.44 -12.83
N ALA A 315 10.25 -7.12 -12.75
CA ALA A 315 11.13 -6.27 -11.96
C ALA A 315 11.06 -6.60 -10.47
N SER A 316 9.87 -6.80 -9.91
CA SER A 316 9.69 -7.12 -8.49
C SER A 316 10.38 -8.43 -8.08
N PHE A 317 10.24 -9.48 -8.90
CA PHE A 317 10.92 -10.76 -8.64
C PHE A 317 12.42 -10.66 -8.85
N SER A 318 12.87 -9.94 -9.89
CA SER A 318 14.30 -9.71 -10.13
C SER A 318 14.94 -8.95 -8.95
N ILE A 319 14.31 -7.88 -8.49
CA ILE A 319 14.77 -7.09 -7.33
C ILE A 319 14.73 -7.92 -6.05
N GLY A 320 13.66 -8.69 -5.82
CA GLY A 320 13.54 -9.56 -4.66
C GLY A 320 14.64 -10.63 -4.60
N LEU A 321 14.89 -11.30 -5.73
CA LEU A 321 15.98 -12.28 -5.87
C LEU A 321 17.36 -11.64 -5.69
N LEU A 322 17.63 -10.49 -6.31
CA LEU A 322 18.90 -9.79 -6.15
C LEU A 322 19.12 -9.35 -4.70
N THR A 323 18.09 -8.82 -4.04
CA THR A 323 18.16 -8.38 -2.65
C THR A 323 18.44 -9.54 -1.71
N ASP A 324 17.83 -10.71 -1.92
CA ASP A 324 18.11 -11.92 -1.13
C ASP A 324 19.52 -12.47 -1.40
N LEU A 325 19.90 -12.61 -2.67
CA LEU A 325 21.21 -13.15 -3.07
C LEU A 325 22.39 -12.32 -2.53
N ILE A 326 22.25 -10.99 -2.60
CA ILE A 326 23.24 -10.04 -2.10
C ILE A 326 23.15 -9.96 -0.57
N GLY A 327 21.97 -9.66 -0.03
CA GLY A 327 21.80 -9.33 1.39
C GLY A 327 22.02 -10.51 2.33
N ALA A 328 21.74 -11.74 1.89
CA ALA A 328 22.05 -12.95 2.65
C ALA A 328 23.47 -13.48 2.38
N GLY A 329 24.29 -12.78 1.59
CA GLY A 329 25.66 -13.19 1.26
C GLY A 329 25.74 -14.51 0.48
N ARG A 330 24.62 -14.98 -0.09
CA ARG A 330 24.53 -16.29 -0.74
C ARG A 330 25.35 -16.35 -2.03
N LEU A 331 25.65 -15.20 -2.64
CA LEU A 331 26.58 -15.10 -3.77
C LEU A 331 27.97 -15.70 -3.46
N LEU A 332 28.46 -15.53 -2.22
CA LEU A 332 29.75 -16.07 -1.76
C LEU A 332 29.72 -17.60 -1.67
N SER A 333 28.56 -18.19 -1.39
CA SER A 333 28.38 -19.65 -1.34
C SER A 333 28.24 -20.30 -2.72
N ILE A 334 27.72 -19.54 -3.70
CA ILE A 334 27.55 -20.01 -5.09
C ILE A 334 28.89 -19.93 -5.84
N TRP A 335 29.70 -18.91 -5.58
CA TRP A 335 31.03 -18.73 -6.17
C TRP A 335 32.12 -18.73 -5.09
N PRO A 336 32.55 -19.91 -4.61
CA PRO A 336 33.57 -20.02 -3.55
C PRO A 336 35.01 -19.66 -3.99
N GLY A 337 35.27 -19.46 -5.28
CA GLY A 337 36.60 -19.09 -5.83
C GLY A 337 36.68 -17.67 -6.37
N MET A 338 36.03 -16.69 -5.75
CA MET A 338 36.01 -15.31 -6.25
C MET A 338 37.36 -14.61 -5.96
N PRO A 339 37.89 -13.75 -6.86
CA PRO A 339 39.12 -13.01 -6.58
C PRO A 339 39.02 -12.19 -5.29
N ALA A 340 40.09 -12.16 -4.48
CA ALA A 340 40.13 -11.47 -3.19
C ALA A 340 39.52 -10.05 -3.14
N PRO A 341 39.72 -9.14 -4.13
CA PRO A 341 39.09 -7.82 -4.09
C PRO A 341 37.57 -7.88 -4.29
N LEU A 342 37.08 -8.82 -5.09
CA LEU A 342 35.65 -9.00 -5.35
C LEU A 342 34.93 -9.66 -4.17
N GLU A 343 35.58 -10.62 -3.51
CA GLU A 343 35.05 -11.25 -2.29
C GLU A 343 34.86 -10.22 -1.17
N GLY A 344 35.84 -9.33 -0.97
CA GLY A 344 35.77 -8.24 0.00
C GLY A 344 34.63 -7.26 -0.28
N ALA A 345 34.42 -6.90 -1.55
CA ALA A 345 33.30 -6.06 -1.97
C ALA A 345 31.95 -6.75 -1.71
N VAL A 346 31.80 -8.02 -2.11
CA VAL A 346 30.54 -8.77 -1.91
C VAL A 346 30.25 -8.94 -0.42
N LYS A 347 31.24 -9.23 0.42
CA LYS A 347 31.06 -9.28 1.89
C LYS A 347 30.64 -7.93 2.48
N PHE A 348 31.18 -6.82 1.98
CA PHE A 348 30.77 -5.49 2.42
C PHE A 348 29.29 -5.21 2.12
N PHE A 349 28.82 -5.62 0.94
CA PHE A 349 27.42 -5.47 0.53
C PHE A 349 26.49 -6.58 1.05
N ALA A 350 27.03 -7.64 1.69
CA ALA A 350 26.27 -8.74 2.26
C ALA A 350 25.59 -8.40 3.60
N THR A 351 25.05 -7.19 3.70
CA THR A 351 24.15 -6.74 4.77
C THR A 351 22.84 -6.28 4.16
N THR A 352 21.73 -6.41 4.87
CA THR A 352 20.39 -6.10 4.34
C THR A 352 20.25 -4.65 3.84
N SER A 353 20.86 -3.68 4.53
CA SER A 353 20.85 -2.27 4.15
C SER A 353 21.78 -1.97 2.98
N MET A 354 23.01 -2.51 2.97
CA MET A 354 23.94 -2.28 1.86
C MET A 354 23.51 -3.03 0.59
N ALA A 355 22.82 -4.15 0.73
CA ALA A 355 22.22 -4.85 -0.41
C ALA A 355 21.21 -3.96 -1.14
N GLN A 356 20.35 -3.23 -0.41
CA GLN A 356 19.42 -2.28 -1.02
C GLN A 356 20.16 -1.17 -1.78
N VAL A 357 21.25 -0.63 -1.22
CA VAL A 357 22.07 0.40 -1.88
C VAL A 357 22.73 -0.17 -3.15
N MET A 358 23.26 -1.39 -3.11
CA MET A 358 23.88 -2.01 -4.27
C MET A 358 22.86 -2.31 -5.37
N VAL A 359 21.69 -2.85 -5.02
CA VAL A 359 20.60 -3.08 -5.99
C VAL A 359 20.16 -1.76 -6.61
N PHE A 360 20.03 -0.70 -5.80
CA PHE A 360 19.70 0.63 -6.30
C PHE A 360 20.76 1.17 -7.28
N ALA A 361 22.05 1.06 -6.94
CA ALA A 361 23.14 1.48 -7.81
C ALA A 361 23.15 0.71 -9.13
N LEU A 362 22.95 -0.62 -9.09
CA LEU A 362 22.85 -1.47 -10.29
C LEU A 362 21.70 -1.03 -11.19
N ILE A 363 20.57 -0.64 -10.61
CA ILE A 363 19.41 -0.18 -11.37
C ILE A 363 19.65 1.20 -11.97
N VAL A 364 20.27 2.13 -11.24
CA VAL A 364 20.66 3.44 -11.78
C VAL A 364 21.60 3.26 -12.98
N VAL A 365 22.61 2.39 -12.86
CA VAL A 365 23.52 2.07 -13.98
C VAL A 365 22.75 1.44 -15.15
N PHE A 366 21.86 0.49 -14.88
CA PHE A 366 21.02 -0.12 -15.92
C PHE A 366 20.15 0.92 -16.65
N LEU A 367 19.54 1.86 -15.91
CA LEU A 367 18.71 2.91 -16.47
C LEU A 367 19.51 3.94 -17.28
N GLN A 368 20.79 4.14 -17.00
CA GLN A 368 21.67 4.95 -17.87
C GLN A 368 21.77 4.35 -19.28
N PHE A 369 21.77 3.02 -19.41
CA PHE A 369 21.77 2.33 -20.70
C PHE A 369 20.36 2.15 -21.29
N ARG A 370 19.33 2.01 -20.43
CA ARG A 370 17.92 1.84 -20.84
C ARG A 370 16.98 2.74 -20.02
N PRO A 371 16.83 4.02 -20.38
CA PRO A 371 16.07 4.99 -19.58
C PRO A 371 14.57 4.70 -19.53
N ALA A 372 14.02 3.95 -20.49
CA ALA A 372 12.61 3.58 -20.54
C ALA A 372 12.25 2.33 -19.71
N GLY A 373 13.20 1.73 -18.99
CA GLY A 373 13.01 0.51 -18.20
C GLY A 373 13.07 -0.78 -19.03
N LEU A 374 12.68 -1.90 -18.41
CA LEU A 374 12.69 -3.24 -19.03
C LEU A 374 11.67 -3.35 -20.17
N PHE A 375 10.49 -2.75 -20.01
CA PHE A 375 9.41 -2.80 -21.00
C PHE A 375 8.83 -1.40 -21.25
N PRO A 376 9.39 -0.65 -22.21
CA PRO A 376 8.89 0.68 -22.59
C PRO A 376 7.42 0.61 -23.06
N GLN A 377 6.61 1.60 -22.68
CA GLN A 377 5.28 1.76 -23.28
C GLN A 377 5.44 2.18 -24.75
N LYS A 378 4.91 1.37 -25.66
CA LYS A 378 4.86 1.69 -27.09
C LYS A 378 3.63 2.55 -27.35
N GLY A 379 3.82 3.84 -27.55
CA GLY A 379 2.79 4.79 -27.98
C GLY A 379 3.36 5.72 -29.04
N ARG A 380 2.58 6.00 -30.09
CA ARG A 380 2.97 6.81 -31.25
C ARG A 380 3.31 8.28 -30.92
N MET A 381 3.09 8.71 -29.67
CA MET A 381 3.34 10.06 -29.14
C MET A 381 4.64 10.17 -28.33
N VAL A 382 5.35 9.07 -28.06
CA VAL A 382 6.66 9.12 -27.37
C VAL A 382 7.81 9.44 -28.33
N GLU A 383 7.53 9.42 -29.64
CA GLU A 383 8.48 9.71 -30.72
C GLU A 383 8.25 11.09 -31.38
N ALA A 384 7.48 11.99 -30.76
CA ALA A 384 7.20 13.34 -31.28
C ALA A 384 8.00 14.42 -30.54
#